data_AF-A0A3M7PWF9-F1
#
_entry.id   AF-A0A3M7PWF9-F1
#
_cell.length_a   1.000
_cell.length_b   1.000
_cell.length_c   1.000
_cell.angle_alpha   90.00
_cell.angle_beta   90.00
_cell.angle_gamma   90.00
#
_symmetry.space_group_name_H-M   'P 1'
#
loop_
_entity.id
_entity.type
_entity.pdbx_description
1 polymer ?
#
loop_
_entity_poly.entity_id
_entity_poly.type
_entity_poly.pdbx_seq_one_letter_code
_entity_poly.pdbx_strand_id
1 'polypeptide(L)'
;MNRVHYSQYNESKLIDKMLNGKRSGFIVEAGAFDGETFSNSLFFEKERDFSGILIEPLPLSYERLLEKNRKFYSINACIAQKVPTVAKFKMFKAGAFSGRSKSFKDSKNKPLDYEFIYVPCFSIQTILAAINVKTVDLFSLDVEGGELDVLKSINFDKIRINSFAKRINGHSIASEKETPINVFELNISCNHEITIENEFHASTVIEPKTNAKIENTNRS
;
A
#
# COMPACT_ATOMS: atom_id res chain seq x y z
N MET A 1 -16.88 16.95 -12.41
CA MET A 1 -17.03 15.53 -12.79
C MET A 1 -16.49 14.67 -11.67
N ASN A 2 -17.24 13.67 -11.21
CA ASN A 2 -16.76 12.70 -10.21
C ASN A 2 -15.68 11.83 -10.85
N ARG A 3 -14.47 11.82 -10.27
CA ARG A 3 -13.37 10.96 -10.70
C ARG A 3 -13.46 9.61 -9.97
N VAL A 4 -13.05 8.54 -10.64
CA VAL A 4 -13.09 7.18 -10.09
C VAL A 4 -11.81 6.93 -9.28
N HIS A 5 -11.98 6.54 -8.01
CA HIS A 5 -10.90 6.15 -7.11
C HIS A 5 -10.95 4.63 -6.87
N TYR A 6 -9.79 3.98 -6.93
CA TYR A 6 -9.65 2.51 -6.89
C TYR A 6 -9.12 1.99 -5.56
N SER A 7 -8.52 2.87 -4.77
CA SER A 7 -7.95 2.57 -3.46
C SER A 7 -9.02 2.16 -2.45
N GLN A 8 -8.65 1.33 -1.49
CA GLN A 8 -9.49 1.12 -0.31
C GLN A 8 -9.74 2.46 0.39
N TYR A 9 -10.92 2.61 1.00
CA TYR A 9 -11.27 3.75 1.87
C TYR A 9 -10.99 5.16 1.31
N ASN A 10 -10.99 5.34 -0.02
CA ASN A 10 -10.67 6.61 -0.71
C ASN A 10 -9.25 7.15 -0.46
N GLU A 11 -8.27 6.31 -0.12
CA GLU A 11 -6.87 6.75 0.11
C GLU A 11 -6.30 7.58 -1.05
N SER A 12 -6.52 7.15 -2.29
CA SER A 12 -6.06 7.86 -3.49
C SER A 12 -6.62 9.28 -3.60
N LYS A 13 -7.79 9.57 -3.03
CA LYS A 13 -8.35 10.94 -2.98
C LYS A 13 -7.62 11.81 -1.96
N LEU A 14 -7.25 11.23 -0.82
CA LEU A 14 -6.47 11.92 0.21
C LEU A 14 -5.06 12.22 -0.28
N ILE A 15 -4.43 11.23 -0.91
CA ILE A 15 -3.12 11.36 -1.55
C ILE A 15 -3.17 12.43 -2.63
N ASP A 16 -4.21 12.45 -3.48
CA ASP A 16 -4.35 13.45 -4.54
C ASP A 16 -4.46 14.88 -3.99
N LYS A 17 -5.16 15.04 -2.85
CA LYS A 17 -5.24 16.31 -2.14
C LYS A 17 -3.89 16.71 -1.55
N MET A 18 -3.17 15.79 -0.90
CA MET A 18 -1.84 16.04 -0.34
C MET A 18 -0.85 16.46 -1.45
N LEU A 19 -0.89 15.77 -2.59
CA LEU A 19 -0.06 16.11 -3.74
C LEU A 19 -0.55 17.37 -4.48
N ASN A 20 -1.52 18.12 -3.94
CA ASN A 20 -2.11 19.32 -4.54
C ASN A 20 -2.54 19.12 -6.01
N GLY A 21 -3.04 17.92 -6.32
CA GLY A 21 -3.44 17.55 -7.67
C GLY A 21 -2.29 17.55 -8.69
N LYS A 22 -1.07 17.27 -8.26
CA LYS A 22 0.10 17.08 -9.13
C LYS A 22 -0.21 16.16 -10.31
N ARG A 23 0.44 16.42 -11.45
CA ARG A 23 0.46 15.55 -12.64
C ARG A 23 1.89 15.17 -12.99
N SER A 24 2.05 14.12 -13.79
CA SER A 24 3.34 13.69 -14.34
C SER A 24 4.41 13.40 -13.29
N GLY A 25 4.02 12.82 -12.15
CA GLY A 25 4.94 12.38 -11.11
C GLY A 25 5.36 10.91 -11.25
N PHE A 26 6.17 10.44 -10.29
CA PHE A 26 6.55 9.04 -10.16
C PHE A 26 6.07 8.43 -8.85
N ILE A 27 5.41 7.26 -8.91
CA ILE A 27 4.89 6.54 -7.74
C ILE A 27 5.52 5.16 -7.58
N VAL A 28 5.86 4.80 -6.35
CA VAL A 28 6.18 3.42 -5.96
C VAL A 28 5.02 2.90 -5.14
N GLU A 29 4.44 1.77 -5.54
CA GLU A 29 3.44 1.05 -4.75
C GLU A 29 4.01 -0.31 -4.34
N ALA A 30 4.29 -0.48 -3.04
CA ALA A 30 4.74 -1.74 -2.45
C ALA A 30 3.57 -2.44 -1.75
N GLY A 31 3.32 -3.69 -2.15
CA GLY A 31 2.08 -4.40 -1.85
C GLY A 31 1.01 -4.16 -2.92
N ALA A 32 1.37 -4.27 -4.20
CA ALA A 32 0.48 -3.93 -5.31
C ALA A 32 -0.67 -4.94 -5.55
N PHE A 33 -0.66 -6.07 -4.86
CA PHE A 33 -1.67 -7.13 -4.95
C PHE A 33 -1.95 -7.56 -6.39
N ASP A 34 -3.20 -7.47 -6.85
CA ASP A 34 -3.62 -7.84 -8.21
C ASP A 34 -3.50 -6.66 -9.22
N GLY A 35 -2.88 -5.56 -8.81
CA GLY A 35 -2.65 -4.39 -9.64
C GLY A 35 -3.85 -3.49 -9.88
N GLU A 36 -5.05 -3.77 -9.34
CA GLU A 36 -6.23 -2.91 -9.55
C GLU A 36 -7.10 -2.80 -8.31
N THR A 37 -7.42 -3.93 -7.67
CA THR A 37 -8.23 -3.98 -6.46
C THR A 37 -7.49 -3.27 -5.33
N PHE A 38 -8.12 -2.22 -4.79
CA PHE A 38 -7.55 -1.39 -3.72
C PHE A 38 -6.26 -0.67 -4.10
N SER A 39 -5.93 -0.54 -5.39
CA SER A 39 -4.70 0.13 -5.81
C SER A 39 -4.69 1.62 -5.45
N ASN A 40 -3.64 2.02 -4.74
CA ASN A 40 -3.34 3.41 -4.41
C ASN A 40 -2.75 4.19 -5.58
N SER A 41 -2.25 3.49 -6.60
CA SER A 41 -1.57 4.12 -7.74
C SER A 41 -2.39 4.20 -9.03
N LEU A 42 -3.43 3.36 -9.18
CA LEU A 42 -4.19 3.27 -10.44
C LEU A 42 -4.87 4.58 -10.84
N PHE A 43 -5.38 5.32 -9.86
CA PHE A 43 -5.94 6.66 -10.10
C PHE A 43 -4.89 7.61 -10.70
N PHE A 44 -3.65 7.59 -10.20
CA PHE A 44 -2.60 8.48 -10.67
C PHE A 44 -2.11 8.12 -12.08
N GLU A 45 -2.07 6.81 -12.39
CA GLU A 45 -1.77 6.32 -13.73
C GLU A 45 -2.83 6.80 -14.75
N LYS A 46 -4.12 6.67 -14.41
CA LYS A 46 -5.24 6.96 -15.33
C LYS A 46 -5.55 8.45 -15.45
N GLU A 47 -5.52 9.18 -14.33
CA GLU A 47 -6.11 10.53 -14.24
C GLU A 47 -5.07 11.64 -14.10
N ARG A 48 -3.83 11.31 -13.69
CA ARG A 48 -2.76 12.27 -13.38
C ARG A 48 -1.51 12.12 -14.24
N ASP A 49 -1.51 11.21 -15.21
CA ASP A 49 -0.36 10.94 -16.10
C ASP A 49 0.91 10.56 -15.34
N PHE A 50 0.77 9.94 -14.17
CA PHE A 50 1.94 9.46 -13.43
C PHE A 50 2.60 8.30 -14.18
N SER A 51 3.87 8.11 -13.88
CA SER A 51 4.61 6.87 -14.14
C SER A 51 4.90 6.20 -12.81
N GLY A 52 5.29 4.92 -12.80
CA GLY A 52 5.52 4.25 -11.53
C GLY A 52 6.03 2.83 -11.63
N ILE A 53 6.18 2.21 -10.47
CA ILE A 53 6.52 0.80 -10.31
C ILE A 53 5.63 0.15 -9.24
N LEU A 54 5.13 -1.04 -9.57
CA LEU A 54 4.35 -1.92 -8.71
C LEU A 54 5.25 -3.04 -8.18
N ILE A 55 5.33 -3.20 -6.86
CA ILE A 55 6.15 -4.23 -6.20
C ILE A 55 5.18 -5.17 -5.47
N GLU A 56 5.13 -6.43 -5.90
CA GLU A 56 4.25 -7.44 -5.29
C GLU A 56 5.04 -8.74 -5.01
N PRO A 57 5.20 -9.15 -3.74
CA PRO A 57 5.98 -10.34 -3.41
C PRO A 57 5.29 -11.66 -3.72
N LEU A 58 3.95 -11.75 -3.74
CA LEU A 58 3.24 -13.01 -3.95
C LEU A 58 3.12 -13.36 -5.43
N PRO A 59 3.62 -14.53 -5.88
CA PRO A 59 3.53 -14.94 -7.28
C PRO A 59 2.11 -14.95 -7.84
N LEU A 60 1.14 -15.53 -7.11
CA LEU A 60 -0.26 -15.59 -7.59
C LEU A 60 -0.94 -14.22 -7.69
N SER A 61 -0.58 -13.27 -6.83
CA SER A 61 -1.08 -11.89 -6.94
C SER A 61 -0.38 -11.17 -8.09
N TYR A 62 0.93 -11.37 -8.23
CA TYR A 62 1.72 -10.80 -9.31
C TYR A 62 1.27 -11.28 -10.70
N GLU A 63 0.95 -12.57 -10.86
CA GLU A 63 0.39 -13.10 -12.12
C GLU A 63 -0.90 -12.36 -12.50
N ARG A 64 -1.82 -12.19 -11.55
CA ARG A 64 -3.06 -11.41 -11.75
C ARG A 64 -2.78 -9.93 -12.05
N LEU A 65 -1.74 -9.36 -11.44
CA LEU A 65 -1.28 -8.01 -11.74
C LEU A 65 -0.83 -7.88 -13.20
N LEU A 66 -0.08 -8.85 -13.73
CA LEU A 66 0.35 -8.83 -15.13
C LEU A 66 -0.85 -8.87 -16.09
N GLU A 67 -1.92 -9.60 -15.76
CA GLU A 67 -3.15 -9.66 -16.55
C GLU A 67 -3.85 -8.28 -16.67
N LYS A 68 -3.62 -7.35 -15.74
CA LYS A 68 -4.20 -6.00 -15.79
C LYS A 68 -3.57 -5.09 -16.83
N ASN A 69 -2.42 -5.46 -17.40
CA ASN A 69 -1.70 -4.65 -18.40
C ASN A 69 -1.50 -3.19 -17.96
N ARG A 70 -1.14 -3.00 -16.68
CA ARG A 70 -0.77 -1.68 -16.13
C ARG A 70 0.40 -1.08 -16.92
N LYS A 71 0.41 0.24 -17.11
CA LYS A 71 1.51 0.95 -17.80
C LYS A 71 2.78 1.06 -16.95
N PHE A 72 2.63 0.95 -15.64
CA PHE A 72 3.74 1.01 -14.71
C PHE A 72 4.66 -0.19 -14.86
N TYR A 73 5.93 0.00 -14.52
CA TYR A 73 6.82 -1.14 -14.30
C TYR A 73 6.23 -2.03 -13.20
N SER A 74 6.56 -3.32 -13.24
CA SER A 74 6.18 -4.25 -12.18
C SER A 74 7.30 -5.23 -11.89
N ILE A 75 7.38 -5.68 -10.63
CA ILE A 75 8.37 -6.67 -10.21
C ILE A 75 7.79 -7.61 -9.15
N ASN A 76 8.02 -8.92 -9.31
CA ASN A 76 7.72 -9.92 -8.30
C ASN A 76 8.86 -10.01 -7.29
N ALA A 77 8.84 -9.12 -6.31
CA ALA A 77 9.87 -9.04 -5.28
C ALA A 77 9.34 -8.41 -4.00
N CYS A 78 10.10 -8.59 -2.91
CA CYS A 78 9.94 -7.82 -1.69
C CYS A 78 11.02 -6.73 -1.58
N ILE A 79 10.81 -5.78 -0.67
CA ILE A 79 11.83 -4.78 -0.34
C ILE A 79 12.73 -5.32 0.78
N ALA A 80 14.05 -5.31 0.52
CA ALA A 80 15.11 -5.68 1.46
C ALA A 80 15.67 -4.45 2.16
N GLN A 81 16.33 -4.66 3.31
CA GLN A 81 16.91 -3.55 4.08
C GLN A 81 18.19 -2.95 3.47
N LYS A 82 19.09 -3.76 2.91
CA LYS A 82 20.36 -3.23 2.36
C LYS A 82 20.88 -4.07 1.20
N VAL A 83 21.01 -5.38 1.45
CA VAL A 83 21.54 -6.33 0.47
C VAL A 83 20.42 -7.18 -0.12
N PRO A 84 20.57 -7.70 -1.35
CA PRO A 84 19.67 -8.71 -1.88
C PRO A 84 19.57 -9.89 -0.91
N THR A 85 18.34 -10.34 -0.65
CA THR A 85 18.05 -11.47 0.25
C THR A 85 16.94 -12.32 -0.32
N VAL A 86 16.70 -13.48 0.27
CA VAL A 86 15.48 -14.27 0.05
C VAL A 86 14.70 -14.30 1.35
N ALA A 87 13.43 -13.89 1.32
CA ALA A 87 12.55 -13.86 2.49
C ALA A 87 11.47 -14.93 2.40
N LYS A 88 11.10 -15.47 3.56
CA LYS A 88 10.07 -16.50 3.72
C LYS A 88 8.71 -15.88 4.04
N PHE A 89 7.74 -16.06 3.15
CA PHE A 89 6.36 -15.58 3.28
C PHE A 89 5.39 -16.74 3.55
N LYS A 90 4.30 -16.47 4.29
CA LYS A 90 3.15 -17.36 4.41
C LYS A 90 2.12 -16.97 3.34
N MET A 91 1.82 -17.86 2.39
CA MET A 91 0.81 -17.63 1.37
C MET A 91 -0.41 -18.51 1.64
N PHE A 92 -1.58 -17.93 1.84
CA PHE A 92 -2.82 -18.69 2.00
C PHE A 92 -3.29 -19.20 0.64
N LYS A 93 -3.72 -20.47 0.54
CA LYS A 93 -4.16 -21.07 -0.73
C LYS A 93 -5.38 -20.38 -1.37
N ALA A 94 -6.16 -19.64 -0.57
CA ALA A 94 -7.25 -18.78 -1.07
C ALA A 94 -6.75 -17.51 -1.81
N GLY A 95 -5.44 -17.28 -1.88
CA GLY A 95 -4.81 -16.29 -2.77
C GLY A 95 -5.03 -14.82 -2.42
N ALA A 96 -5.70 -14.47 -1.32
CA ALA A 96 -6.09 -13.09 -1.03
C ALA A 96 -5.30 -12.39 0.08
N PHE A 97 -4.59 -13.13 0.94
CA PHE A 97 -3.87 -12.55 2.08
C PHE A 97 -2.51 -13.22 2.25
N SER A 98 -1.51 -12.45 2.69
CA SER A 98 -0.20 -12.97 3.08
C SER A 98 0.55 -11.95 3.94
N GLY A 99 1.64 -12.38 4.55
CA GLY A 99 2.70 -11.46 4.94
C GLY A 99 3.94 -12.22 5.42
N ARG A 100 4.94 -11.47 5.89
CA ARG A 100 6.20 -12.07 6.33
C ARG A 100 5.93 -13.05 7.47
N SER A 101 6.56 -14.22 7.43
CA SER A 101 6.33 -15.28 8.41
C SER A 101 6.52 -14.85 9.88
N LYS A 102 7.41 -13.87 10.14
CA LYS A 102 7.64 -13.28 11.47
C LYS A 102 6.52 -12.35 11.95
N SER A 103 5.67 -11.83 11.06
CA SER A 103 4.60 -10.88 11.37
C SER A 103 3.28 -11.55 11.76
N PHE A 104 3.14 -12.86 11.57
CA PHE A 104 1.91 -13.61 11.84
C PHE A 104 1.96 -14.34 13.18
N LYS A 105 1.09 -13.96 14.13
CA LYS A 105 0.77 -14.78 15.31
C LYS A 105 -0.24 -15.85 14.88
N ASP A 106 0.12 -17.13 15.00
CA ASP A 106 -0.81 -18.21 14.68
C ASP A 106 -2.03 -18.16 15.61
N SER A 107 -3.22 -18.02 15.03
CA SER A 107 -4.49 -18.19 15.73
C SER A 107 -4.63 -19.67 16.12
N LYS A 108 -4.75 -19.93 17.43
CA LYS A 108 -4.75 -21.30 18.00
C LYS A 108 -5.93 -22.19 17.54
N ASN A 109 -6.90 -21.68 16.78
CA ASN A 109 -8.20 -22.35 16.63
C ASN A 109 -8.59 -22.83 15.22
N LYS A 110 -7.81 -22.60 14.16
CA LYS A 110 -7.99 -23.28 12.85
C LYS A 110 -6.65 -23.39 12.13
N PRO A 111 -6.25 -24.58 11.63
CA PRO A 111 -5.14 -24.67 10.69
C PRO A 111 -5.57 -23.95 9.42
N LEU A 112 -5.09 -22.72 9.24
CA LEU A 112 -5.24 -22.04 7.96
C LEU A 112 -4.39 -22.82 6.95
N ASP A 113 -4.98 -23.18 5.81
CA ASP A 113 -4.25 -23.86 4.74
C ASP A 113 -3.34 -22.84 4.04
N TYR A 114 -2.07 -22.83 4.45
CA TYR A 114 -1.03 -21.97 3.91
C TYR A 114 0.17 -22.79 3.49
N GLU A 115 0.91 -22.24 2.54
CA GLU A 115 2.23 -22.73 2.17
C GLU A 115 3.29 -21.65 2.40
N PHE A 116 4.54 -22.09 2.47
CA PHE A 116 5.67 -21.18 2.55
C PHE A 116 6.28 -20.98 1.18
N ILE A 117 6.44 -19.72 0.81
CA ILE A 117 7.15 -19.33 -0.41
C ILE A 117 8.42 -18.55 -0.05
N TYR A 118 9.38 -18.58 -0.96
CA TYR A 118 10.65 -17.88 -0.84
C TYR A 118 10.73 -16.82 -1.93
N VAL A 119 10.77 -15.55 -1.55
CA VAL A 119 10.68 -14.42 -2.46
C VAL A 119 12.00 -13.65 -2.45
N PRO A 120 12.57 -13.32 -3.62
CA PRO A 120 13.73 -12.44 -3.68
C PRO A 120 13.34 -11.03 -3.22
N CYS A 121 14.17 -10.45 -2.37
CA CYS A 121 14.03 -9.06 -1.94
C CYS A 121 15.21 -8.22 -2.41
N PHE A 122 14.94 -7.00 -2.84
CA PHE A 122 15.95 -6.03 -3.25
C PHE A 122 15.78 -4.72 -2.50
N SER A 123 16.86 -3.97 -2.32
CA SER A 123 16.75 -2.60 -1.77
C SER A 123 15.94 -1.72 -2.72
N ILE A 124 15.21 -0.74 -2.19
CA ILE A 124 14.43 0.18 -3.05
C ILE A 124 15.35 0.94 -4.02
N GLN A 125 16.58 1.24 -3.61
CA GLN A 125 17.61 1.89 -4.42
C GLN A 125 18.01 1.01 -5.60
N THR A 126 18.15 -0.30 -5.39
CA THR A 126 18.44 -1.25 -6.48
C THR A 126 17.30 -1.30 -7.48
N ILE A 127 16.06 -1.38 -6.99
CA ILE A 127 14.85 -1.43 -7.83
C ILE A 127 14.75 -0.16 -8.69
N LEU A 128 14.87 1.02 -8.07
CA LEU A 128 14.76 2.29 -8.79
C LEU A 128 15.95 2.54 -9.73
N ALA A 129 17.16 2.13 -9.36
CA ALA A 129 18.33 2.25 -10.24
C ALA A 129 18.18 1.41 -11.52
N ALA A 130 17.58 0.23 -11.44
CA ALA A 130 17.34 -0.64 -12.60
C ALA A 130 16.43 0.01 -13.67
N ILE A 131 15.57 0.94 -13.26
CA ILE A 131 14.69 1.71 -14.15
C ILE A 131 15.10 3.19 -14.28
N ASN A 132 16.33 3.53 -13.87
CA ASN A 132 16.91 4.88 -13.93
C ASN A 132 16.06 5.98 -13.25
N VAL A 133 15.43 5.66 -12.12
CA VAL A 133 14.63 6.59 -11.31
C VAL A 133 15.42 7.02 -10.07
N LYS A 134 15.46 8.34 -9.81
CA LYS A 134 16.10 8.93 -8.62
C LYS A 134 15.16 9.75 -7.75
N THR A 135 13.99 10.11 -8.27
CA THR A 135 12.97 10.88 -7.57
C THR A 135 11.68 10.10 -7.58
N VAL A 136 11.04 9.99 -6.42
CA VAL A 136 9.72 9.42 -6.22
C VAL A 136 8.84 10.48 -5.57
N ASP A 137 7.69 10.77 -6.17
CA ASP A 137 6.73 11.71 -5.62
C ASP A 137 5.90 11.08 -4.50
N LEU A 138 5.53 9.82 -4.66
CA LEU A 138 4.81 9.08 -3.63
C LEU A 138 5.38 7.67 -3.50
N PHE A 139 5.70 7.28 -2.25
CA PHE A 139 5.94 5.89 -1.90
C PHE A 139 4.77 5.37 -1.04
N SER A 140 3.88 4.61 -1.67
CA SER A 140 2.78 3.88 -1.03
C SER A 140 3.30 2.55 -0.47
N LEU A 141 3.22 2.39 0.85
CA LEU A 141 3.72 1.26 1.62
C LEU A 141 2.54 0.51 2.27
N ASP A 142 2.21 -0.65 1.70
CA ASP A 142 1.32 -1.65 2.30
C ASP A 142 2.04 -3.01 2.32
N VAL A 143 2.96 -3.18 3.27
CA VAL A 143 3.84 -4.37 3.33
C VAL A 143 3.59 -5.22 4.59
N GLU A 144 2.37 -5.14 5.13
CA GLU A 144 1.82 -5.96 6.20
C GLU A 144 2.75 -6.12 7.42
N GLY A 145 3.17 -4.98 7.98
CA GLY A 145 3.97 -4.88 9.22
C GLY A 145 5.49 -4.75 8.99
N GLY A 146 5.93 -4.67 7.74
CA GLY A 146 7.33 -4.46 7.36
C GLY A 146 7.73 -3.00 7.12
N GLU A 147 6.82 -2.04 7.33
CA GLU A 147 6.97 -0.68 6.80
C GLU A 147 8.12 0.07 7.48
N LEU A 148 8.30 -0.09 8.79
CA LEU A 148 9.38 0.59 9.51
C LEU A 148 10.76 0.10 9.06
N ASP A 149 10.90 -1.19 8.78
CA ASP A 149 12.15 -1.76 8.26
C ASP A 149 12.44 -1.23 6.85
N VAL A 150 11.41 -1.05 6.02
CA VAL A 150 11.55 -0.41 4.72
C VAL A 150 11.95 1.05 4.88
N LEU A 151 11.31 1.83 5.73
CA LEU A 151 11.67 3.24 5.92
C LEU A 151 13.11 3.41 6.41
N LYS A 152 13.56 2.57 7.35
CA LYS A 152 14.96 2.57 7.85
C LYS A 152 15.98 2.10 6.81
N SER A 153 15.55 1.43 5.75
CA SER A 153 16.41 0.93 4.68
C SER A 153 16.79 1.98 3.64
N ILE A 154 16.05 3.09 3.61
CA ILE A 154 16.17 4.08 2.56
C ILE A 154 17.46 4.88 2.76
N ASN A 155 18.21 5.04 1.68
CA ASN A 155 19.40 5.86 1.59
C ASN A 155 19.00 7.10 0.80
N PHE A 156 18.77 8.19 1.53
CA PHE A 156 18.27 9.44 0.96
C PHE A 156 19.34 10.22 0.18
N ASP A 157 20.62 9.87 0.35
CA ASP A 157 21.70 10.39 -0.53
C ASP A 157 21.58 9.86 -1.97
N LYS A 158 20.96 8.68 -2.15
CA LYS A 158 20.83 8.02 -3.47
C LYS A 158 19.49 8.28 -4.15
N ILE A 159 18.42 8.40 -3.38
CA ILE A 159 17.07 8.60 -3.90
C ILE A 159 16.33 9.65 -3.09
N ARG A 160 15.57 10.49 -3.78
CA ARG A 160 14.67 11.46 -3.16
C ARG A 160 13.25 10.93 -3.18
N ILE A 161 12.58 10.95 -2.03
CA ILE A 161 11.15 10.62 -1.91
C ILE A 161 10.46 11.81 -1.27
N ASN A 162 9.40 12.32 -1.90
CA ASN A 162 8.71 13.53 -1.44
C ASN A 162 7.63 13.23 -0.41
N SER A 163 6.91 12.12 -0.57
CA SER A 163 5.80 11.78 0.32
C SER A 163 5.66 10.28 0.49
N PHE A 164 5.11 9.87 1.64
CA PHE A 164 4.86 8.47 1.96
C PHE A 164 3.39 8.26 2.33
N ALA A 165 2.76 7.24 1.77
CA ALA A 165 1.46 6.76 2.24
C ALA A 165 1.70 5.41 2.94
N LYS A 166 1.25 5.26 4.19
CA LYS A 166 1.47 4.03 4.96
C LYS A 166 0.15 3.55 5.55
N ARG A 167 -0.15 2.26 5.37
CA ARG A 167 -1.23 1.61 6.12
C ARG A 167 -0.88 1.47 7.60
N ILE A 168 -1.80 1.84 8.50
CA ILE A 168 -1.65 1.58 9.94
C ILE A 168 -2.56 0.44 10.34
N ASN A 169 -1.97 -0.70 10.66
CA ASN A 169 -2.68 -1.78 11.32
C ASN A 169 -2.77 -1.42 12.82
N GLY A 170 -3.97 -1.09 13.30
CA GLY A 170 -4.22 -0.72 14.69
C GLY A 170 -3.79 -1.82 15.66
N HIS A 171 -2.82 -1.53 16.52
CA HIS A 171 -2.58 -2.25 17.78
C HIS A 171 -2.73 -1.23 18.91
N SER A 172 -3.96 -0.77 19.12
CA SER A 172 -4.37 -0.03 20.30
C SER A 172 -5.61 -0.70 20.86
N ILE A 173 -5.60 -0.87 22.18
CA ILE A 173 -6.55 -1.64 22.97
C ILE A 173 -7.96 -1.02 22.87
N ALA A 174 -8.96 -1.90 22.80
CA ALA A 174 -10.41 -1.67 22.95
C ALA A 174 -11.23 -1.27 21.70
N SER A 175 -12.22 -2.14 21.45
CA SER A 175 -13.39 -2.02 20.59
C SER A 175 -13.17 -2.15 19.07
N GLU A 176 -13.87 -3.13 18.52
CA GLU A 176 -14.18 -3.28 17.10
C GLU A 176 -14.66 -1.95 16.52
N LYS A 177 -13.79 -1.24 15.79
CA LYS A 177 -14.14 -0.16 14.85
C LYS A 177 -12.90 0.27 14.06
N GLU A 178 -12.93 -0.06 12.77
CA GLU A 178 -12.25 0.58 11.61
C GLU A 178 -10.73 0.87 11.70
N THR A 179 -9.97 0.43 10.70
CA THR A 179 -8.52 0.73 10.58
C THR A 179 -8.31 2.06 9.84
N PRO A 180 -7.79 3.12 10.49
CA PRO A 180 -7.47 4.38 9.83
C PRO A 180 -6.20 4.27 8.96
N ILE A 181 -6.18 4.98 7.83
CA ILE A 181 -4.94 5.22 7.06
C ILE A 181 -4.41 6.61 7.39
N ASN A 182 -3.10 6.68 7.64
CA ASN A 182 -2.39 7.94 7.78
C ASN A 182 -1.49 8.13 6.55
N VAL A 183 -1.73 9.22 5.84
CA VAL A 183 -0.85 9.67 4.76
C VAL A 183 0.06 10.74 5.35
N PHE A 184 1.37 10.59 5.16
CA PHE A 184 2.38 11.45 5.75
C PHE A 184 3.15 12.18 4.66
N GLU A 185 3.19 13.50 4.77
CA GLU A 185 4.25 14.26 4.13
C GLU A 185 5.45 14.23 5.09
N LEU A 186 6.57 13.69 4.62
CA LEU A 186 7.79 13.60 5.43
C LEU A 186 8.76 14.66 4.95
N ASN A 187 9.25 15.49 5.87
CA ASN A 187 10.46 16.25 5.65
C ASN A 187 11.65 15.42 6.10
N ILE A 188 12.57 15.23 5.18
CA ILE A 188 13.84 14.56 5.43
C ILE A 188 14.88 15.67 5.48
N SER A 189 15.31 15.99 6.70
CA SER A 189 16.34 17.01 6.91
C SER A 189 17.69 16.51 6.39
N CYS A 190 18.65 17.42 6.20
CA CYS A 190 20.02 17.07 5.78
C CYS A 190 20.73 16.08 6.73
N ASN A 191 20.21 15.88 7.95
CA ASN A 191 20.71 14.91 8.93
C ASN A 191 20.01 13.54 8.88
N HIS A 192 19.18 13.28 7.85
CA HIS A 192 18.36 12.07 7.75
C HIS A 192 17.34 11.90 8.89
N GLU A 193 17.05 12.95 9.65
CA GLU A 193 15.92 12.95 10.57
C GLU A 193 14.63 13.01 9.74
N ILE A 194 13.76 12.04 9.98
CA ILE A 194 12.43 11.97 9.38
C ILE A 194 11.48 12.67 10.34
N THR A 195 10.96 13.81 9.93
CA THR A 195 9.89 14.52 10.64
C THR A 195 8.61 14.47 9.81
N ILE A 196 7.49 14.20 10.46
CA ILE A 196 6.18 14.32 9.83
C ILE A 196 5.86 15.82 9.72
N GLU A 197 5.76 16.32 8.50
CA GLU A 197 5.32 17.70 8.24
C GLU A 197 3.81 17.82 8.35
N ASN A 198 3.11 16.91 7.67
CA ASN A 198 1.66 16.88 7.63
C ASN A 198 1.19 15.44 7.81
N GLU A 199 0.22 15.25 8.69
CA GLU A 199 -0.49 13.98 8.87
C GLU A 199 -1.94 14.16 8.42
N PHE A 200 -2.35 13.34 7.45
CA PHE A 200 -3.72 13.32 6.96
C PHE A 200 -4.38 12.01 7.38
N HIS A 201 -5.51 12.11 8.08
CA HIS A 201 -6.30 10.97 8.51
C HIS A 201 -7.51 10.77 7.61
N ALA A 202 -7.71 9.55 7.12
CA ALA A 202 -8.99 9.11 6.58
C ALA A 202 -9.75 8.31 7.65
N SER A 203 -10.90 8.81 8.08
CA SER A 203 -11.90 8.06 8.87
C SER A 203 -13.25 8.16 8.17
N THR A 204 -13.91 7.01 7.99
CA THR A 204 -15.26 6.96 7.44
C THR A 204 -16.28 7.35 8.52
N VAL A 205 -16.83 8.56 8.45
CA VAL A 205 -18.16 8.79 9.05
C VAL A 205 -19.17 8.19 8.09
N ILE A 206 -19.71 7.01 8.43
CA ILE A 206 -20.92 6.52 7.80
C ILE A 206 -22.04 7.48 8.21
N GLU A 207 -22.51 8.34 7.30
CA GLU A 207 -23.78 9.02 7.50
C GLU A 207 -24.87 7.95 7.74
N PRO A 208 -25.66 8.06 8.82
CA PRO A 208 -26.70 7.08 9.08
C PRO A 208 -27.66 7.07 7.89
N LYS A 209 -27.76 5.92 7.22
CA LYS A 209 -28.76 5.67 6.19
C LYS A 209 -30.12 6.05 6.77
N THR A 210 -30.73 7.08 6.19
CA THR A 210 -32.10 7.50 6.47
C THR A 210 -33.04 6.30 6.42
N ASN A 211 -33.83 6.15 7.47
CA ASN A 211 -34.83 5.12 7.71
C ASN A 211 -35.56 4.66 6.43
N ALA A 212 -35.38 3.39 6.08
CA ALA A 212 -36.35 2.68 5.25
C ALA A 212 -37.65 2.55 6.06
N LYS A 213 -38.73 3.14 5.52
CA LYS A 213 -40.09 2.95 6.02
C LYS A 213 -40.43 1.46 5.97
N ILE A 214 -40.74 0.88 7.12
CA ILE A 214 -41.46 -0.39 7.20
C ILE A 214 -42.94 -0.01 7.09
N GLU A 215 -43.55 -0.28 5.94
CA GLU A 215 -45.00 -0.35 5.81
C GLU A 215 -45.49 -1.57 6.59
N ASN A 216 -46.21 -1.33 7.69
CA ASN A 216 -46.99 -2.37 8.35
C ASN A 216 -48.32 -2.54 7.62
N THR A 217 -48.40 -3.54 6.75
CA THR A 217 -49.66 -4.18 6.38
C THR A 217 -50.01 -5.25 7.43
N ASN A 218 -51.14 -5.08 8.13
CA ASN A 218 -52.11 -6.11 8.54
C ASN A 218 -53.13 -5.45 9.49
N ARG A 219 -54.35 -5.16 9.04
CA ARG A 219 -55.56 -6.01 9.19
C ARG A 219 -55.80 -6.49 10.63
N SER A 220 -56.66 -5.77 11.33
CA SER A 220 -57.84 -6.25 12.07
C SER A 220 -58.79 -5.07 12.24
#